data_AF-A0A6U3B3K4-F1
#
_entry.id   AF-A0A6U3B3K4-F1
#
_cell.length_a   1.000
_cell.length_b   1.000
_cell.length_c   1.000
_cell.angle_alpha   90.00
_cell.angle_beta   90.00
_cell.angle_gamma   90.00
#
_symmetry.space_group_name_H-M   'P 1'
#
loop_
_entity.id
_entity.type
_entity.pdbx_description
1 polymer ?
#
loop_
_entity_poly.entity_id
_entity_poly.type
_entity_poly.pdbx_seq_one_letter_code
_entity_poly.pdbx_strand_id
1 'polypeptide(L)'
;MKARSMLLTVCALIPANAFAPGEPRKCQSTKQRVSTRAKAQMEKWLADDAKRYTKALSELEEANLLELEDEHSKSNPTRGIRQPQSAISQPQRNQDFATASMEATSEGQDTNRAFTQRQNIVNPRKVTVQGGGALKTWSYYDSCIECVRIEMETDGRPLEGRVDLWQGPDNIPQKMNIYIEDGSLRPFKMAIRTPNYPNTVAIQNVAQLEFPFKASVSLHVDSPSVSAQDAEVIQGGSLRTFPFNATVEAVEIELSTDGRPLNARIELLQGPNNNKQVIEVYTENGVERPFHALVETPGSGSVVRVINTATLEFPLMASLAVHKTTSTEELNMEPVMTGGRSIGFQTSESLWMQSQ
;
A
#
# COMPACT_ATOMS: atom_id res chain seq x y z
N MET A 1 -8.02 -24.59 -15.69
CA MET A 1 -8.68 -25.48 -14.70
C MET A 1 -7.96 -26.84 -14.50
N LYS A 2 -6.61 -26.89 -14.47
CA LYS A 2 -5.82 -28.05 -14.00
C LYS A 2 -4.43 -27.57 -13.53
N ALA A 3 -4.34 -26.95 -12.36
CA ALA A 3 -3.05 -26.65 -11.69
C ALA A 3 -3.24 -26.15 -10.25
N ARG A 4 -4.06 -26.80 -9.42
CA ARG A 4 -4.06 -26.60 -7.96
C ARG A 4 -4.41 -27.91 -7.26
N SER A 5 -3.47 -28.86 -7.27
CA SER A 5 -3.53 -30.10 -6.47
C SER A 5 -2.15 -30.78 -6.36
N MET A 6 -1.06 -30.02 -6.17
CA MET A 6 0.29 -30.59 -5.96
C MET A 6 1.16 -29.74 -5.03
N LEU A 7 0.61 -29.27 -3.92
CA LEU A 7 1.42 -28.64 -2.86
C LEU A 7 1.01 -29.06 -1.44
N LEU A 8 0.25 -30.15 -1.32
CA LEU A 8 -0.25 -30.67 -0.05
C LEU A 8 -0.10 -32.19 0.04
N THR A 9 1.04 -32.76 -0.37
CA THR A 9 1.38 -34.17 -0.06
C THR A 9 2.89 -34.43 -0.15
N VAL A 10 3.71 -33.84 0.73
CA VAL A 10 5.02 -34.41 1.10
C VAL A 10 5.29 -34.11 2.58
N CYS A 11 4.43 -34.58 3.48
CA CYS A 11 4.73 -34.60 4.92
C CYS A 11 3.87 -35.64 5.66
N ALA A 12 3.81 -36.86 5.15
CA ALA A 12 3.27 -37.99 5.89
C ALA A 12 3.88 -39.27 5.34
N LEU A 13 4.85 -39.85 6.05
CA LEU A 13 5.20 -41.28 6.11
C LEU A 13 6.56 -41.45 6.80
N ILE A 14 6.58 -41.41 8.14
CA ILE A 14 7.45 -42.28 8.95
C ILE A 14 6.64 -42.67 10.21
N PRO A 15 6.44 -43.97 10.49
CA PRO A 15 5.64 -44.43 11.64
C PRO A 15 6.35 -44.19 12.98
N ALA A 16 5.54 -43.84 13.98
CA ALA A 16 5.93 -43.82 15.39
C ALA A 16 6.11 -45.26 15.91
N ASN A 17 7.35 -45.73 16.01
CA ASN A 17 7.86 -46.59 17.09
C ASN A 17 9.25 -47.12 16.74
N ALA A 18 10.25 -46.70 17.51
CA ALA A 18 11.44 -47.45 17.94
C ALA A 18 12.58 -46.45 18.22
N PHE A 19 12.69 -46.00 19.47
CA PHE A 19 13.92 -45.37 19.98
C PHE A 19 14.40 -46.14 21.20
N ALA A 20 15.47 -46.91 21.02
CA ALA A 20 16.40 -47.29 22.08
C ALA A 20 17.61 -46.34 22.00
N PRO A 21 18.30 -46.02 23.12
CA PRO A 21 19.34 -45.00 23.13
C PRO A 21 20.72 -45.61 22.82
N GLY A 22 21.52 -44.96 21.95
CA GLY A 22 22.93 -45.32 21.79
C GLY A 22 23.61 -44.80 20.51
N GLU A 23 24.48 -43.81 20.71
CA GLU A 23 25.59 -43.34 19.85
C GLU A 23 25.36 -42.44 18.60
N PRO A 24 26.22 -41.41 18.39
CA PRO A 24 26.15 -40.51 17.25
C PRO A 24 27.10 -40.91 16.10
N ARG A 25 26.63 -40.95 14.85
CA ARG A 25 27.53 -40.89 13.68
C ARG A 25 27.02 -39.96 12.56
N LYS A 26 27.88 -38.97 12.28
CA LYS A 26 28.14 -38.21 11.03
C LYS A 26 27.05 -38.27 9.94
N CYS A 27 26.23 -37.22 9.85
CA CYS A 27 25.36 -36.96 8.72
C CYS A 27 25.47 -35.49 8.28
N GLN A 28 26.66 -35.08 7.81
CA GLN A 28 26.90 -33.73 7.27
C GLN A 28 27.03 -33.70 5.73
N SER A 29 27.29 -34.83 5.05
CA SER A 29 27.50 -34.82 3.59
C SER A 29 26.23 -34.93 2.74
N THR A 30 25.09 -35.33 3.31
CA THR A 30 23.82 -35.51 2.57
C THR A 30 23.01 -34.22 2.47
N LYS A 31 23.09 -33.33 3.46
CA LYS A 31 22.33 -32.06 3.48
C LYS A 31 22.86 -31.03 2.46
N GLN A 32 24.17 -31.02 2.19
CA GLN A 32 24.77 -30.10 1.20
C GLN A 32 24.49 -30.49 -0.26
N ARG A 33 24.26 -31.79 -0.57
CA ARG A 33 23.98 -32.23 -1.95
C ARG A 33 22.53 -32.02 -2.38
N VAL A 34 21.59 -31.99 -1.43
CA VAL A 34 20.17 -31.71 -1.73
C VAL A 34 19.95 -30.22 -2.02
N SER A 35 20.66 -29.32 -1.33
CA SER A 35 20.52 -27.87 -1.56
C SER A 35 21.11 -27.41 -2.90
N THR A 36 22.21 -28.01 -3.36
CA THR A 36 22.83 -27.68 -4.65
C THR A 36 22.00 -28.15 -5.84
N ARG A 37 21.36 -29.33 -5.74
CA ARG A 37 20.49 -29.85 -6.81
C ARG A 37 19.19 -29.06 -6.93
N ALA A 38 18.59 -28.67 -5.80
CA ALA A 38 17.40 -27.81 -5.78
C ALA A 38 17.70 -26.41 -6.37
N LYS A 39 18.86 -25.82 -6.02
CA LYS A 39 19.28 -24.53 -6.57
C LYS A 39 19.53 -24.58 -8.08
N ALA A 40 20.23 -25.60 -8.57
CA ALA A 40 20.46 -25.79 -10.00
C ALA A 40 19.16 -26.04 -10.79
N GLN A 41 18.18 -26.70 -10.18
CA GLN A 41 16.88 -26.94 -10.79
C GLN A 41 16.04 -25.65 -10.86
N MET A 42 16.15 -24.78 -9.85
CA MET A 42 15.50 -23.46 -9.83
C MET A 42 16.12 -22.49 -10.85
N GLU A 43 17.44 -22.45 -10.96
CA GLU A 43 18.16 -21.64 -11.96
C GLU A 43 17.82 -22.09 -13.39
N LYS A 44 17.69 -23.40 -13.63
CA LYS A 44 17.25 -23.93 -14.92
C LYS A 44 15.81 -23.51 -15.26
N TRP A 45 14.92 -23.48 -14.25
CA TRP A 45 13.53 -23.08 -14.45
C TRP A 45 13.41 -21.59 -14.76
N LEU A 46 14.14 -20.73 -14.04
CA LEU A 46 14.22 -19.29 -14.32
C LEU A 46 14.78 -19.00 -15.71
N ALA A 47 15.78 -19.75 -16.16
CA ALA A 47 16.35 -19.60 -17.50
C ALA A 47 15.37 -20.02 -18.61
N ASP A 48 14.58 -21.07 -18.39
CA ASP A 48 13.54 -21.50 -19.34
C ASP A 48 12.36 -20.52 -19.38
N ASP A 49 12.01 -19.90 -18.25
CA ASP A 49 10.94 -18.90 -18.20
C ASP A 49 11.35 -17.57 -18.83
N ALA A 50 12.60 -17.14 -18.64
CA ALA A 50 13.17 -15.99 -19.33
C ALA A 50 13.15 -16.17 -20.86
N LYS A 51 13.47 -17.38 -21.35
CA LYS A 51 13.40 -17.69 -22.80
C LYS A 51 11.98 -17.66 -23.35
N ARG A 52 11.00 -18.11 -22.56
CA ARG A 52 9.58 -18.02 -22.94
C ARG A 52 9.12 -16.58 -23.04
N TYR A 53 9.56 -15.74 -22.10
CA TYR A 53 9.24 -14.31 -22.10
C TYR A 53 9.85 -13.59 -23.30
N THR A 54 11.12 -13.86 -23.65
CA THR A 54 11.75 -13.28 -24.85
C THR A 54 11.10 -13.73 -26.14
N LYS A 55 10.66 -15.00 -26.22
CA LYS A 55 9.94 -15.52 -27.41
C LYS A 55 8.56 -14.87 -27.56
N ALA A 56 7.84 -14.68 -26.46
CA ALA A 56 6.55 -14.00 -26.48
C ALA A 56 6.69 -12.52 -26.91
N LEU A 57 7.77 -11.85 -26.49
CA LEU A 57 8.05 -10.48 -26.94
C LEU A 57 8.39 -10.41 -28.43
N SER A 58 9.19 -11.34 -28.97
CA SER A 58 9.48 -11.36 -30.41
C SER A 58 8.25 -11.70 -31.26
N GLU A 59 7.37 -12.59 -30.78
CA GLU A 59 6.11 -12.92 -31.46
C GLU A 59 5.13 -11.72 -31.48
N LEU A 60 5.14 -10.89 -30.42
CA LEU A 60 4.36 -9.65 -30.38
C LEU A 60 4.94 -8.56 -31.30
N GLU A 61 6.26 -8.48 -31.42
CA GLU A 61 6.93 -7.54 -32.32
C GLU A 61 6.72 -7.90 -33.80
N GLU A 62 6.74 -9.21 -34.13
CA GLU A 62 6.39 -9.71 -35.47
C GLU A 62 4.90 -9.49 -35.82
N ALA A 63 3.99 -9.66 -34.85
CA ALA A 63 2.57 -9.38 -35.05
C ALA A 63 2.30 -7.88 -35.33
N ASN A 64 3.02 -6.99 -34.65
CA ASN A 64 2.89 -5.54 -34.85
C ASN A 64 3.49 -5.07 -36.19
N LEU A 65 4.49 -5.78 -36.73
CA LEU A 65 5.06 -5.47 -38.04
C LEU A 65 4.12 -5.87 -39.19
N LEU A 66 3.39 -6.98 -39.04
CA LEU A 66 2.42 -7.45 -40.03
C LEU A 66 1.20 -6.51 -40.17
N GLU A 67 0.78 -5.87 -39.08
CA GLU A 67 -0.31 -4.87 -39.14
C GLU A 67 0.11 -3.57 -39.86
N LEU A 68 1.41 -3.25 -39.94
CA LEU A 68 1.92 -2.05 -40.60
C LEU A 68 2.12 -2.22 -42.11
N GLU A 69 2.29 -3.45 -42.60
CA GLU A 69 2.46 -3.72 -44.05
C GLU A 69 1.12 -3.76 -44.80
N ASP A 70 0.01 -4.10 -44.13
CA ASP A 70 -1.33 -4.13 -44.75
C ASP A 70 -1.93 -2.74 -45.02
N GLU A 71 -1.50 -1.69 -44.29
CA GLU A 71 -1.97 -0.32 -44.53
C GLU A 71 -1.33 0.36 -45.75
N HIS A 72 -0.16 -0.09 -46.21
CA HIS A 72 0.54 0.53 -47.35
C HIS A 72 0.06 0.08 -48.74
N SER A 73 -0.87 -0.87 -48.82
CA SER A 73 -1.34 -1.45 -50.10
C SER A 73 -2.53 -0.72 -50.74
N LYS A 74 -3.10 0.32 -50.11
CA LYS A 74 -4.29 1.02 -50.64
C LYS A 74 -4.10 2.53 -50.78
N SER A 75 -3.41 2.98 -51.84
CA SER A 75 -3.56 4.36 -52.35
C SER A 75 -3.31 4.55 -53.88
N ASN A 76 -4.43 4.62 -54.64
CA ASN A 76 -4.78 5.53 -55.79
C ASN A 76 -3.87 5.68 -57.05
N PRO A 77 -4.26 6.37 -58.18
CA PRO A 77 -5.53 7.02 -58.61
C PRO A 77 -5.93 6.83 -60.12
N THR A 78 -7.06 7.36 -60.64
CA THR A 78 -7.11 8.13 -61.93
C THR A 78 -8.39 9.01 -62.10
N ARG A 79 -8.18 10.21 -62.66
CA ARG A 79 -9.11 11.32 -63.00
C ARG A 79 -10.16 11.02 -64.09
N GLY A 80 -11.28 11.77 -64.05
CA GLY A 80 -12.16 12.06 -65.20
C GLY A 80 -13.06 13.28 -64.95
N ILE A 81 -13.18 14.17 -65.94
CA ILE A 81 -13.59 15.58 -65.87
C ILE A 81 -15.09 15.76 -66.18
N ARG A 82 -15.80 16.71 -65.49
CA ARG A 82 -16.64 17.81 -66.07
C ARG A 82 -17.60 18.44 -65.03
N GLN A 83 -17.56 19.77 -64.97
CA GLN A 83 -18.64 20.69 -64.54
C GLN A 83 -19.40 21.19 -65.82
N PRO A 84 -20.48 22.04 -65.80
CA PRO A 84 -20.91 22.98 -64.73
C PRO A 84 -22.45 23.26 -64.53
N GLN A 85 -22.71 24.26 -63.66
CA GLN A 85 -23.88 25.19 -63.53
C GLN A 85 -25.03 24.77 -62.59
N SER A 86 -25.69 25.61 -61.78
CA SER A 86 -25.65 27.05 -61.43
C SER A 86 -26.56 27.27 -60.18
N ALA A 87 -26.13 28.03 -59.16
CA ALA A 87 -26.72 29.31 -58.72
C ALA A 87 -27.78 29.31 -57.57
N ILE A 88 -27.45 30.10 -56.52
CA ILE A 88 -28.30 31.02 -55.71
C ILE A 88 -28.88 30.59 -54.33
N SER A 89 -28.54 31.45 -53.34
CA SER A 89 -29.24 31.87 -52.09
C SER A 89 -29.16 31.06 -50.77
N GLN A 90 -28.69 31.76 -49.72
CA GLN A 90 -28.86 31.51 -48.27
C GLN A 90 -30.22 32.12 -47.78
N PRO A 91 -30.62 32.12 -46.47
CA PRO A 91 -30.34 31.28 -45.29
C PRO A 91 -31.62 30.86 -44.48
N GLN A 92 -31.41 30.18 -43.34
CA GLN A 92 -32.30 29.98 -42.17
C GLN A 92 -33.38 28.87 -42.20
N ARG A 93 -33.33 27.96 -41.21
CA ARG A 93 -34.29 27.85 -40.08
C ARG A 93 -34.08 26.51 -39.33
N ASN A 94 -33.90 26.60 -38.01
CA ASN A 94 -33.96 25.47 -37.07
C ASN A 94 -35.25 24.67 -37.24
N GLN A 95 -35.16 23.32 -37.25
CA GLN A 95 -36.10 22.42 -36.56
C GLN A 95 -35.40 21.11 -36.20
N ASP A 96 -35.50 20.75 -34.93
CA ASP A 96 -35.10 19.49 -34.33
C ASP A 96 -35.86 18.31 -34.97
N PHE A 97 -35.16 17.25 -35.38
CA PHE A 97 -35.69 15.88 -35.37
C PHE A 97 -34.53 14.88 -35.26
N ALA A 98 -34.66 14.00 -34.27
CA ALA A 98 -33.74 12.91 -33.95
C ALA A 98 -33.63 11.89 -35.08
N THR A 99 -32.42 11.41 -35.36
CA THR A 99 -32.07 10.03 -35.69
C THR A 99 -30.54 9.91 -35.64
N ALA A 100 -29.98 9.30 -34.58
CA ALA A 100 -28.58 8.89 -34.54
C ALA A 100 -28.53 7.37 -34.52
N SER A 101 -28.09 6.81 -35.65
CA SER A 101 -27.83 5.39 -35.84
C SER A 101 -26.35 5.10 -35.50
N MET A 102 -26.12 4.01 -34.75
CA MET A 102 -25.06 2.96 -34.88
C MET A 102 -23.70 3.37 -35.48
N GLU A 103 -22.52 3.04 -34.96
CA GLU A 103 -22.01 2.02 -34.04
C GLU A 103 -20.60 2.51 -33.64
N ALA A 104 -20.27 2.52 -32.35
CA ALA A 104 -18.89 2.72 -31.90
C ALA A 104 -18.34 1.36 -31.44
N THR A 105 -17.40 0.82 -32.21
CA THR A 105 -16.64 -0.39 -31.89
C THR A 105 -15.88 -0.19 -30.57
N SER A 106 -16.19 -1.04 -29.59
CA SER A 106 -15.79 -0.90 -28.18
C SER A 106 -14.39 -1.42 -27.85
N GLU A 107 -13.58 -1.81 -28.82
CA GLU A 107 -12.34 -2.56 -28.54
C GLU A 107 -11.10 -1.67 -28.33
N GLY A 108 -11.13 -0.39 -28.74
CA GLY A 108 -9.98 0.53 -28.65
C GLY A 108 -9.85 1.34 -27.35
N GLN A 109 -10.87 1.34 -26.48
CA GLN A 109 -10.87 2.13 -25.24
C GLN A 109 -10.34 1.35 -24.02
N ASP A 110 -10.50 0.03 -24.01
CA ASP A 110 -10.11 -0.81 -22.87
C ASP A 110 -8.60 -1.06 -22.80
N THR A 111 -7.91 -1.15 -23.94
CA THR A 111 -6.45 -1.31 -24.00
C THR A 111 -5.71 -0.08 -23.48
N ASN A 112 -6.18 1.13 -23.84
CA ASN A 112 -5.62 2.40 -23.37
C ASN A 112 -5.86 2.63 -21.86
N ARG A 113 -7.02 2.20 -21.34
CA ARG A 113 -7.30 2.20 -19.89
C ARG A 113 -6.38 1.24 -19.14
N ALA A 114 -6.23 0.01 -19.62
CA ALA A 114 -5.38 -1.00 -18.98
C ALA A 114 -3.90 -0.58 -18.94
N PHE A 115 -3.38 0.04 -20.01
CA PHE A 115 -2.00 0.53 -20.07
C PHE A 115 -1.77 1.73 -19.12
N THR A 116 -2.70 2.70 -19.09
CA THR A 116 -2.62 3.85 -18.17
C THR A 116 -2.74 3.43 -16.71
N GLN A 117 -3.58 2.42 -16.43
CA GLN A 117 -3.75 1.83 -15.10
C GLN A 117 -2.47 1.14 -14.63
N ARG A 118 -1.80 0.34 -15.48
CA ARG A 118 -0.51 -0.29 -15.15
C ARG A 118 0.61 0.73 -14.91
N GLN A 119 0.67 1.83 -15.64
CA GLN A 119 1.68 2.87 -15.40
C GLN A 119 1.46 3.62 -14.07
N ASN A 120 0.21 3.94 -13.71
CA ASN A 120 -0.11 4.58 -12.42
C ASN A 120 0.17 3.67 -11.21
N ILE A 121 0.23 2.37 -11.43
CA ILE A 121 0.47 1.35 -10.41
C ILE A 121 1.97 1.25 -10.05
N VAL A 122 2.84 1.36 -11.06
CA VAL A 122 4.32 1.34 -10.89
C VAL A 122 4.85 2.72 -10.49
N ASN A 123 4.26 3.79 -11.02
CA ASN A 123 4.58 5.17 -10.69
C ASN A 123 3.31 5.90 -10.24
N PRO A 124 2.95 5.81 -8.95
CA PRO A 124 1.73 6.43 -8.43
C PRO A 124 1.81 7.96 -8.55
N ARG A 125 0.95 8.52 -9.38
CA ARG A 125 0.70 9.96 -9.36
C ARG A 125 -0.24 10.27 -8.19
N LYS A 126 0.18 11.18 -7.32
CA LYS A 126 -0.68 11.73 -6.27
C LYS A 126 -1.79 12.56 -6.94
N VAL A 127 -3.04 12.17 -6.69
CA VAL A 127 -4.24 12.84 -7.22
C VAL A 127 -4.86 13.67 -6.10
N THR A 128 -5.21 14.92 -6.39
CA THR A 128 -5.92 15.76 -5.43
C THR A 128 -7.39 15.36 -5.35
N VAL A 129 -7.85 15.04 -4.14
CA VAL A 129 -9.25 14.75 -3.80
C VAL A 129 -9.82 15.97 -3.09
N GLN A 130 -10.75 16.65 -3.76
CA GLN A 130 -11.38 17.88 -3.24
C GLN A 130 -12.22 17.59 -1.99
N GLY A 131 -12.33 18.57 -1.10
CA GLY A 131 -13.25 18.46 0.03
C GLY A 131 -14.73 18.49 -0.42
N GLY A 132 -15.64 18.18 0.51
CA GLY A 132 -17.07 18.16 0.26
C GLY A 132 -17.60 16.81 -0.24
N GLY A 133 -16.95 15.71 0.14
CA GLY A 133 -17.43 14.35 -0.16
C GLY A 133 -16.88 13.74 -1.45
N ALA A 134 -15.88 14.35 -2.09
CA ALA A 134 -15.35 13.84 -3.36
C ALA A 134 -14.75 12.44 -3.19
N LEU A 135 -15.07 11.56 -4.13
CA LEU A 135 -14.65 10.16 -4.15
C LEU A 135 -13.70 9.90 -5.31
N LYS A 136 -12.58 9.24 -5.03
CA LYS A 136 -11.65 8.72 -6.04
C LYS A 136 -11.51 7.22 -5.89
N THR A 137 -11.50 6.51 -7.01
CA THR A 137 -11.43 5.04 -7.03
C THR A 137 -10.25 4.55 -7.87
N TRP A 138 -9.63 3.49 -7.39
CA TRP A 138 -8.59 2.72 -8.08
C TRP A 138 -9.05 1.27 -8.13
N SER A 139 -9.50 0.83 -9.30
CA SER A 139 -9.87 -0.56 -9.53
C SER A 139 -8.64 -1.38 -9.88
N TYR A 140 -8.66 -2.67 -9.57
CA TYR A 140 -7.60 -3.62 -9.89
C TYR A 140 -8.24 -4.86 -10.45
N TYR A 141 -7.83 -5.20 -11.68
CA TYR A 141 -8.39 -6.36 -12.39
C TYR A 141 -7.48 -7.59 -12.49
N ASP A 142 -6.31 -7.51 -11.88
CA ASP A 142 -5.32 -8.57 -11.93
C ASP A 142 -5.28 -9.32 -10.60
N SER A 143 -5.41 -10.65 -10.65
CA SER A 143 -5.28 -11.52 -9.49
C SER A 143 -3.85 -11.59 -8.94
N CYS A 144 -2.85 -11.08 -9.68
CA CYS A 144 -1.47 -11.02 -9.23
C CYS A 144 -1.23 -9.90 -8.21
N ILE A 145 -2.20 -9.00 -8.02
CA ILE A 145 -2.12 -7.89 -7.06
C ILE A 145 -2.70 -8.36 -5.72
N GLU A 146 -1.83 -8.84 -4.84
CA GLU A 146 -2.21 -9.32 -3.51
C GLU A 146 -2.28 -8.19 -2.46
N CYS A 147 -1.53 -7.10 -2.68
CA CYS A 147 -1.46 -6.00 -1.73
C CYS A 147 -1.23 -4.66 -2.43
N VAL A 148 -1.86 -3.61 -1.90
CA VAL A 148 -1.74 -2.23 -2.37
C VAL A 148 -1.41 -1.32 -1.21
N ARG A 149 -0.55 -0.32 -1.47
CA ARG A 149 -0.21 0.72 -0.50
C ARG A 149 -0.99 1.97 -0.83
N ILE A 150 -1.64 2.52 0.18
CA ILE A 150 -2.31 3.81 0.14
C ILE A 150 -1.40 4.82 0.82
N GLU A 151 -1.25 5.97 0.17
CA GLU A 151 -0.62 7.14 0.73
C GLU A 151 -1.59 8.33 0.62
N MET A 152 -1.83 9.03 1.72
CA MET A 152 -2.60 10.27 1.73
C MET A 152 -1.87 11.35 2.52
N GLU A 153 -1.85 12.56 1.99
CA GLU A 153 -1.15 13.70 2.59
C GLU A 153 -1.90 15.01 2.32
N THR A 154 -1.64 16.00 3.17
CA THR A 154 -2.13 17.38 3.03
C THR A 154 -0.97 18.34 3.12
N ASP A 155 -1.15 19.58 2.69
CA ASP A 155 -0.13 20.64 2.84
C ASP A 155 -0.26 21.36 4.19
N GLY A 156 -0.11 20.64 5.31
CA GLY A 156 -0.12 21.21 6.67
C GLY A 156 -1.51 21.49 7.24
N ARG A 157 -2.52 20.73 6.81
CA ARG A 157 -3.92 20.90 7.19
C ARG A 157 -4.47 19.61 7.81
N PRO A 158 -5.60 19.67 8.52
CA PRO A 158 -6.29 18.47 8.94
C PRO A 158 -6.71 17.62 7.73
N LEU A 159 -6.48 16.32 7.83
CA LEU A 159 -6.93 15.32 6.87
C LEU A 159 -8.08 14.55 7.50
N GLU A 160 -9.25 14.57 6.86
CA GLU A 160 -10.39 13.73 7.21
C GLU A 160 -10.83 12.92 6.00
N GLY A 161 -10.50 11.63 6.01
CA GLY A 161 -10.69 10.74 4.88
C GLY A 161 -11.41 9.46 5.27
N ARG A 162 -12.14 8.90 4.32
CA ARG A 162 -12.67 7.53 4.39
C ARG A 162 -12.00 6.70 3.31
N VAL A 163 -11.61 5.48 3.66
CA VAL A 163 -11.14 4.52 2.67
C VAL A 163 -11.93 3.23 2.79
N ASP A 164 -12.45 2.77 1.66
CA ASP A 164 -13.22 1.56 1.54
C ASP A 164 -12.55 0.63 0.51
N LEU A 165 -12.38 -0.64 0.86
CA LEU A 165 -12.03 -1.68 -0.10
C LEU A 165 -13.34 -2.32 -0.58
N TRP A 166 -13.68 -2.16 -1.86
CA TRP A 166 -14.83 -2.80 -2.49
C TRP A 166 -14.40 -4.09 -3.18
N GLN A 167 -15.18 -5.15 -2.98
CA GLN A 167 -14.98 -6.45 -3.62
C GLN A 167 -16.26 -6.88 -4.35
N GLY A 168 -16.38 -6.47 -5.61
CA GLY A 168 -17.61 -6.64 -6.39
C GLY A 168 -18.73 -5.66 -5.98
N PRO A 169 -19.95 -5.84 -6.51
CA PRO A 169 -21.10 -5.04 -6.15
C PRO A 169 -21.57 -5.46 -4.74
N ASP A 170 -21.75 -4.50 -3.85
CA ASP A 170 -22.33 -4.66 -2.50
C ASP A 170 -21.46 -5.31 -1.41
N ASN A 171 -20.20 -5.68 -1.67
CA ASN A 171 -19.28 -6.08 -0.60
C ASN A 171 -18.19 -5.04 -0.35
N ILE A 172 -18.08 -4.61 0.91
CA ILE A 172 -17.01 -3.73 1.39
C ILE A 172 -16.32 -4.43 2.56
N PRO A 173 -15.39 -5.37 2.26
CA PRO A 173 -14.73 -6.19 3.27
C PRO A 173 -13.90 -5.41 4.29
N GLN A 174 -13.39 -4.23 3.92
CA GLN A 174 -12.58 -3.39 4.80
C GLN A 174 -12.99 -1.92 4.65
N LYS A 175 -13.20 -1.25 5.78
CA LYS A 175 -13.62 0.15 5.88
C LYS A 175 -12.77 0.86 6.91
N MET A 176 -12.45 2.12 6.65
CA MET A 176 -11.75 2.92 7.62
C MET A 176 -12.11 4.40 7.55
N ASN A 177 -12.20 5.02 8.72
CA ASN A 177 -12.26 6.46 8.86
C ASN A 177 -10.93 6.93 9.45
N ILE A 178 -10.36 7.96 8.85
CA ILE A 178 -9.02 8.44 9.14
C ILE A 178 -9.10 9.92 9.42
N TYR A 179 -8.57 10.31 10.56
CA TYR A 179 -8.35 11.69 10.95
C TYR A 179 -6.86 11.90 11.25
N ILE A 180 -6.29 12.98 10.72
CA ILE A 180 -4.92 13.43 11.03
C ILE A 180 -4.97 14.94 11.25
N GLU A 181 -4.36 15.43 12.32
CA GLU A 181 -4.28 16.86 12.62
C GLU A 181 -3.45 17.63 11.58
N ASP A 182 -2.32 17.06 11.17
CA ASP A 182 -1.42 17.60 10.14
C ASP A 182 -0.91 16.48 9.24
N GLY A 183 -1.51 16.36 8.05
CA GLY A 183 -1.14 15.34 7.07
C GLY A 183 0.14 15.64 6.28
N SER A 184 0.80 16.79 6.49
CA SER A 184 2.16 17.03 5.96
C SER A 184 3.22 16.49 6.92
N LEU A 185 2.99 16.62 8.23
CA LEU A 185 3.88 16.08 9.25
C LEU A 185 3.70 14.57 9.43
N ARG A 186 2.48 14.06 9.23
CA ARG A 186 2.13 12.66 9.41
C ARG A 186 1.29 12.16 8.24
N PRO A 187 1.91 11.92 7.07
CA PRO A 187 1.21 11.34 5.95
C PRO A 187 0.65 9.97 6.35
N PHE A 188 -0.58 9.67 5.94
CA PHE A 188 -1.18 8.37 6.14
C PHE A 188 -0.58 7.36 5.17
N LYS A 189 0.01 6.28 5.70
CA LYS A 189 0.58 5.18 4.91
C LYS A 189 0.04 3.86 5.43
N MET A 190 -0.64 3.11 4.56
CA MET A 190 -1.24 1.83 4.93
C MET A 190 -1.12 0.83 3.79
N ALA A 191 -0.91 -0.44 4.12
CA ALA A 191 -1.04 -1.54 3.20
C ALA A 191 -2.42 -2.22 3.38
N ILE A 192 -3.14 -2.42 2.28
CA ILE A 192 -4.37 -3.20 2.22
C ILE A 192 -4.10 -4.45 1.41
N ARG A 193 -4.41 -5.62 1.98
CA ARG A 193 -4.48 -6.85 1.20
C ARG A 193 -5.73 -6.86 0.32
N THR A 194 -5.53 -7.20 -0.93
CA THR A 194 -6.56 -7.33 -1.97
C THR A 194 -6.67 -8.77 -2.44
N PRO A 195 -6.99 -9.73 -1.55
CA PRO A 195 -7.17 -11.12 -1.96
C PRO A 195 -8.40 -11.23 -2.85
N ASN A 196 -8.34 -12.17 -3.79
CA ASN A 196 -9.38 -12.45 -4.78
C ASN A 196 -9.57 -11.29 -5.79
N TYR A 197 -10.39 -11.47 -6.82
CA TYR A 197 -10.59 -10.50 -7.91
C TYR A 197 -12.11 -10.42 -8.22
N PRO A 198 -12.70 -9.24 -8.53
CA PRO A 198 -12.17 -7.86 -8.62
C PRO A 198 -12.16 -7.08 -7.30
N ASN A 199 -11.15 -6.22 -7.13
CA ASN A 199 -11.03 -5.29 -5.99
C ASN A 199 -10.98 -3.83 -6.48
N THR A 200 -11.59 -2.91 -5.73
CA THR A 200 -11.50 -1.47 -5.96
C THR A 200 -11.25 -0.75 -4.65
N VAL A 201 -10.20 0.05 -4.59
CA VAL A 201 -9.95 0.95 -3.45
C VAL A 201 -10.65 2.27 -3.71
N ALA A 202 -11.51 2.68 -2.79
CA ALA A 202 -12.27 3.91 -2.82
C ALA A 202 -11.74 4.83 -1.71
N ILE A 203 -11.25 6.02 -2.06
CA ILE A 203 -10.80 7.04 -1.11
C ILE A 203 -11.73 8.25 -1.25
N GLN A 204 -12.38 8.63 -0.16
CA GLN A 204 -13.29 9.75 -0.08
C GLN A 204 -12.75 10.82 0.86
N ASN A 205 -12.86 12.08 0.45
CA ASN A 205 -12.61 13.21 1.33
C ASN A 205 -13.89 13.64 2.04
N VAL A 206 -13.93 13.46 3.36
CA VAL A 206 -15.10 13.75 4.20
C VAL A 206 -15.06 15.19 4.74
N ALA A 207 -13.88 15.83 4.73
CA ALA A 207 -13.70 17.20 5.15
C ALA A 207 -14.51 18.18 4.28
N GLN A 208 -14.63 19.42 4.76
CA GLN A 208 -15.27 20.51 4.01
C GLN A 208 -14.45 20.88 2.76
N LEU A 209 -15.08 21.58 1.81
CA LEU A 209 -14.50 21.90 0.49
C LEU A 209 -13.13 22.62 0.53
N GLU A 210 -12.84 23.32 1.63
CA GLU A 210 -11.60 24.07 1.87
C GLU A 210 -10.40 23.19 2.23
N PHE A 211 -10.61 21.89 2.47
CA PHE A 211 -9.59 20.94 2.93
C PHE A 211 -9.35 19.82 1.90
N PRO A 212 -8.73 20.11 0.74
CA PRO A 212 -8.31 19.08 -0.19
C PRO A 212 -7.11 18.29 0.35
N PHE A 213 -7.00 17.02 -0.02
CA PHE A 213 -5.79 16.21 0.22
C PHE A 213 -5.32 15.53 -1.07
N LYS A 214 -4.06 15.11 -1.08
CA LYS A 214 -3.45 14.32 -2.15
C LYS A 214 -3.49 12.85 -1.75
N ALA A 215 -3.92 11.99 -2.66
CA ALA A 215 -3.98 10.55 -2.44
C ALA A 215 -3.37 9.78 -3.61
N SER A 216 -2.70 8.68 -3.30
CA SER A 216 -2.18 7.74 -4.29
C SER A 216 -2.31 6.31 -3.80
N VAL A 217 -2.47 5.39 -4.75
CA VAL A 217 -2.48 3.95 -4.49
C VAL A 217 -1.47 3.28 -5.42
N SER A 218 -0.54 2.53 -4.85
CA SER A 218 0.53 1.82 -5.56
C SER A 218 0.57 0.34 -5.18
N LEU A 219 1.28 -0.48 -5.96
CA LEU A 219 1.53 -1.87 -5.53
C LEU A 219 2.36 -1.88 -4.27
N HIS A 220 2.01 -2.81 -3.39
CA HIS A 220 2.85 -3.12 -2.26
C HIS A 220 3.30 -4.58 -2.35
N VAL A 221 4.61 -4.79 -2.28
CA VAL A 221 5.14 -6.12 -2.03
C VAL A 221 5.11 -6.31 -0.52
N ASP A 222 4.22 -7.19 -0.07
CA ASP A 222 4.06 -7.54 1.33
C ASP A 222 5.43 -8.00 1.87
N SER A 223 5.99 -7.19 2.76
CA SER A 223 7.26 -7.48 3.42
C SER A 223 6.94 -7.64 4.90
N PRO A 224 7.10 -8.84 5.48
CA PRO A 224 6.77 -9.06 6.88
C PRO A 224 7.84 -8.38 7.76
N SER A 225 7.62 -7.13 8.12
CA SER A 225 8.51 -6.39 9.05
C SER A 225 8.13 -6.60 10.51
N VAL A 226 6.88 -6.95 10.81
CA VAL A 226 6.41 -7.22 12.17
C VAL A 226 6.28 -8.73 12.36
N SER A 227 7.04 -9.29 13.30
CA SER A 227 6.90 -10.71 13.63
C SER A 227 5.64 -10.88 14.49
N ALA A 228 4.74 -11.77 14.06
CA ALA A 228 3.55 -12.14 14.85
C ALA A 228 3.86 -12.71 16.25
N GLN A 229 5.14 -12.93 16.58
CA GLN A 229 5.60 -13.49 17.85
C GLN A 229 5.46 -12.50 19.01
N ASP A 230 5.48 -11.19 18.72
CA ASP A 230 5.36 -10.12 19.72
C ASP A 230 3.92 -9.54 19.78
N ALA A 231 2.95 -10.25 19.22
CA ALA A 231 1.56 -9.79 19.20
C ALA A 231 0.91 -9.93 20.58
N GLU A 232 0.31 -8.85 21.08
CA GLU A 232 -0.44 -8.81 22.31
C GLU A 232 -1.94 -8.98 22.05
N VAL A 233 -2.61 -9.80 22.87
CA VAL A 233 -4.08 -9.96 22.82
C VAL A 233 -4.74 -8.76 23.48
N ILE A 234 -5.67 -8.11 22.77
CA ILE A 234 -6.54 -7.04 23.28
C ILE A 234 -7.98 -7.55 23.28
N GLN A 235 -8.56 -7.69 24.47
CA GLN A 235 -9.95 -8.10 24.65
C GLN A 235 -10.93 -7.06 24.10
N GLY A 236 -12.12 -7.48 23.69
CA GLY A 236 -13.18 -6.57 23.23
C GLY A 236 -13.51 -5.49 24.27
N GLY A 237 -13.67 -4.25 23.81
CA GLY A 237 -13.92 -3.07 24.66
C GLY A 237 -12.71 -2.59 25.47
N SER A 238 -11.56 -3.27 25.38
CA SER A 238 -10.35 -2.89 26.10
C SER A 238 -9.41 -2.06 25.23
N LEU A 239 -8.55 -1.28 25.88
CA LEU A 239 -7.48 -0.52 25.22
C LEU A 239 -6.11 -0.99 25.71
N ARG A 240 -5.13 -0.96 24.81
CA ARG A 240 -3.71 -1.10 25.15
C ARG A 240 -2.95 0.11 24.68
N THR A 241 -2.00 0.52 25.51
CA THR A 241 -1.12 1.65 25.25
C THR A 241 0.27 1.10 25.04
N PHE A 242 0.89 1.46 23.91
CA PHE A 242 2.22 1.05 23.51
C PHE A 242 3.16 2.26 23.58
N PRO A 243 3.90 2.41 24.68
CA PRO A 243 4.90 3.45 24.79
C PRO A 243 6.14 3.08 23.98
N PHE A 244 6.80 4.09 23.41
CA PHE A 244 8.08 3.94 22.72
C PHE A 244 8.98 5.13 23.02
N ASN A 245 10.26 5.00 22.71
CA ASN A 245 11.25 6.05 22.96
C ASN A 245 11.01 7.26 22.03
N ALA A 246 11.34 8.46 22.50
CA ALA A 246 11.33 9.69 21.71
C ALA A 246 12.28 9.66 20.50
N THR A 247 13.22 8.72 20.43
CA THR A 247 14.08 8.51 19.25
C THR A 247 13.37 7.80 18.09
N VAL A 248 12.17 7.26 18.31
CA VAL A 248 11.40 6.55 17.27
C VAL A 248 10.71 7.57 16.37
N GLU A 249 11.03 7.54 15.09
CA GLU A 249 10.46 8.43 14.07
C GLU A 249 9.25 7.83 13.36
N ALA A 250 9.16 6.50 13.32
CA ALA A 250 8.03 5.81 12.73
C ALA A 250 7.81 4.45 13.38
N VAL A 251 6.54 4.09 13.55
CA VAL A 251 6.10 2.80 14.08
C VAL A 251 5.23 2.09 13.06
N GLU A 252 5.41 0.78 12.98
CA GLU A 252 4.62 -0.10 12.15
C GLU A 252 3.63 -0.84 13.05
N ILE A 253 2.36 -0.80 12.67
CA ILE A 253 1.26 -1.35 13.43
C ILE A 253 0.60 -2.44 12.60
N GLU A 254 0.53 -3.64 13.15
CA GLU A 254 -0.20 -4.75 12.57
C GLU A 254 -1.28 -5.22 13.54
N LEU A 255 -2.52 -5.28 13.06
CA LEU A 255 -3.66 -5.82 13.79
C LEU A 255 -4.27 -6.99 13.02
N SER A 256 -4.49 -8.11 13.70
CA SER A 256 -5.10 -9.30 13.13
C SER A 256 -6.07 -9.97 14.12
N THR A 257 -6.87 -10.91 13.64
CA THR A 257 -7.77 -11.75 14.45
C THR A 257 -7.58 -13.22 14.07
N ASP A 258 -8.37 -14.13 14.63
CA ASP A 258 -8.43 -15.56 14.30
C ASP A 258 -9.32 -15.88 13.08
N GLY A 259 -9.56 -14.90 12.21
CA GLY A 259 -10.42 -15.01 11.02
C GLY A 259 -11.80 -14.36 11.21
N ARG A 260 -12.03 -13.79 12.40
CA ARG A 260 -13.24 -13.05 12.76
C ARG A 260 -13.18 -11.58 12.31
N PRO A 261 -14.32 -10.87 12.36
CA PRO A 261 -14.32 -9.42 12.15
C PRO A 261 -13.39 -8.69 13.12
N LEU A 262 -12.63 -7.75 12.59
CA LEU A 262 -11.75 -6.85 13.33
C LEU A 262 -12.44 -5.49 13.43
N ASN A 263 -12.65 -4.99 14.65
CA ASN A 263 -13.07 -3.61 14.91
C ASN A 263 -12.07 -2.98 15.85
N ALA A 264 -11.36 -1.94 15.39
CA ALA A 264 -10.37 -1.28 16.20
C ALA A 264 -10.33 0.23 15.95
N ARG A 265 -9.89 0.96 16.96
CA ARG A 265 -9.53 2.36 16.87
C ARG A 265 -8.09 2.53 17.32
N ILE A 266 -7.26 3.00 16.41
CA ILE A 266 -5.85 3.31 16.64
C ILE A 266 -5.74 4.82 16.85
N GLU A 267 -5.06 5.23 17.91
CA GLU A 267 -4.82 6.63 18.23
C GLU A 267 -3.31 6.86 18.40
N LEU A 268 -2.76 7.81 17.66
CA LEU A 268 -1.46 8.40 17.98
C LEU A 268 -1.71 9.63 18.83
N LEU A 269 -1.22 9.61 20.07
CA LEU A 269 -1.26 10.75 20.96
C LEU A 269 0.12 11.40 21.07
N GLN A 270 0.15 12.71 21.27
CA GLN A 270 1.36 13.44 21.62
C GLN A 270 1.06 14.44 22.74
N GLY A 271 1.61 14.19 23.93
CA GLY A 271 1.25 14.93 25.14
C GLY A 271 -0.07 14.48 25.78
N PRO A 272 -0.59 15.20 26.79
CA PRO A 272 -1.77 14.78 27.54
C PRO A 272 -3.03 14.77 26.68
N ASN A 273 -3.53 13.58 26.34
CA ASN A 273 -4.81 13.36 25.64
C ASN A 273 -5.02 14.19 24.37
N ASN A 274 -3.94 14.39 23.60
CA ASN A 274 -3.98 15.12 22.34
C ASN A 274 -3.78 14.15 21.17
N ASN A 275 -4.88 13.79 20.50
CA ASN A 275 -4.87 12.87 19.37
C ASN A 275 -4.36 13.57 18.12
N LYS A 276 -3.20 13.11 17.63
CA LYS A 276 -2.57 13.59 16.40
C LYS A 276 -3.07 12.85 15.17
N GLN A 277 -3.39 11.59 15.35
CA GLN A 277 -3.96 10.73 14.32
C GLN A 277 -4.92 9.74 14.96
N VAL A 278 -6.06 9.53 14.31
CA VAL A 278 -7.08 8.55 14.72
C VAL A 278 -7.46 7.76 13.48
N ILE A 279 -7.41 6.44 13.59
CA ILE A 279 -7.80 5.52 12.53
C ILE A 279 -8.81 4.56 13.13
N GLU A 280 -10.04 4.62 12.64
CA GLU A 280 -11.08 3.65 12.97
C GLU A 280 -11.15 2.65 11.83
N VAL A 281 -10.90 1.38 12.11
CA VAL A 281 -10.85 0.31 11.11
C VAL A 281 -11.87 -0.77 11.43
N TYR A 282 -12.57 -1.19 10.38
CA TYR A 282 -13.37 -2.39 10.33
C TYR A 282 -12.85 -3.31 9.22
N THR A 283 -12.73 -4.59 9.53
CA THR A 283 -12.49 -5.63 8.53
C THR A 283 -13.38 -6.85 8.79
N GLU A 284 -13.93 -7.47 7.74
CA GLU A 284 -14.77 -8.67 7.86
C GLU A 284 -13.99 -9.91 8.37
N ASN A 285 -12.71 -10.03 8.00
CA ASN A 285 -11.84 -11.15 8.33
C ASN A 285 -10.39 -10.65 8.54
N GLY A 286 -9.96 -10.60 9.81
CA GLY A 286 -8.64 -10.08 10.19
C GLY A 286 -7.43 -10.98 9.88
N VAL A 287 -7.63 -12.20 9.35
CA VAL A 287 -6.55 -13.06 8.84
C VAL A 287 -6.32 -12.82 7.35
N GLU A 288 -7.42 -12.77 6.59
CA GLU A 288 -7.37 -12.53 5.15
C GLU A 288 -6.95 -11.09 4.85
N ARG A 289 -7.41 -10.14 5.67
CA ARG A 289 -7.12 -8.71 5.57
C ARG A 289 -6.72 -8.13 6.93
N PRO A 290 -5.50 -8.43 7.40
CA PRO A 290 -4.97 -7.75 8.57
C PRO A 290 -4.87 -6.25 8.30
N PHE A 291 -4.97 -5.45 9.35
CA PHE A 291 -4.68 -4.02 9.25
C PHE A 291 -3.17 -3.83 9.39
N HIS A 292 -2.54 -3.15 8.43
CA HIS A 292 -1.11 -2.85 8.44
C HIS A 292 -0.88 -1.39 8.08
N ALA A 293 -0.34 -0.61 9.01
CA ALA A 293 -0.10 0.82 8.81
C ALA A 293 1.27 1.24 9.32
N LEU A 294 1.87 2.20 8.60
CA LEU A 294 3.08 2.90 9.02
C LEU A 294 2.67 4.28 9.53
N VAL A 295 2.92 4.54 10.81
CA VAL A 295 2.58 5.79 11.48
C VAL A 295 3.85 6.55 11.78
N GLU A 296 3.97 7.75 11.20
CA GLU A 296 5.08 8.66 11.49
C GLU A 296 4.86 9.36 12.83
N THR A 297 5.89 9.36 13.66
CA THR A 297 5.86 9.87 15.03
C THR A 297 6.88 10.99 15.23
N PRO A 298 6.83 12.08 14.44
CA PRO A 298 7.77 13.18 14.60
C PRO A 298 7.63 13.84 15.98
N GLY A 299 8.78 14.20 16.55
CA GLY A 299 8.89 14.82 17.87
C GLY A 299 8.92 13.81 19.02
N SER A 300 8.89 14.32 20.25
CA SER A 300 8.94 13.51 21.47
C SER A 300 7.57 13.39 22.14
N GLY A 301 7.44 12.41 23.04
CA GLY A 301 6.24 12.22 23.86
C GLY A 301 5.05 11.63 23.11
N SER A 302 5.31 10.97 21.98
CA SER A 302 4.29 10.26 21.20
C SER A 302 4.02 8.88 21.79
N VAL A 303 2.76 8.45 21.78
CA VAL A 303 2.32 7.14 22.26
C VAL A 303 1.21 6.62 21.36
N VAL A 304 1.24 5.34 21.02
CA VAL A 304 0.15 4.69 20.27
C VAL A 304 -0.79 3.99 21.24
N ARG A 305 -2.09 4.21 21.08
CA ARG A 305 -3.15 3.43 21.72
C ARG A 305 -3.89 2.62 20.69
N VAL A 306 -4.18 1.36 21.01
CA VAL A 306 -5.04 0.48 20.23
C VAL A 306 -6.23 0.13 21.10
N ILE A 307 -7.42 0.48 20.64
CA ILE A 307 -8.69 0.23 21.32
C ILE A 307 -9.44 -0.81 20.50
N ASN A 308 -9.78 -1.95 21.10
CA ASN A 308 -10.66 -2.92 20.47
C ASN A 308 -12.12 -2.46 20.71
N THR A 309 -12.81 -2.07 19.65
CA THR A 309 -14.20 -1.57 19.74
C THR A 309 -15.23 -2.69 19.57
N ALA A 310 -14.80 -3.94 19.35
CA ALA A 310 -15.68 -5.10 19.31
C ALA A 310 -16.13 -5.55 20.72
N THR A 311 -17.10 -6.46 20.79
CA THR A 311 -17.51 -7.11 22.04
C THR A 311 -16.45 -8.10 22.53
N LEU A 312 -16.54 -8.53 23.79
CA LEU A 312 -15.58 -9.44 24.43
C LEU A 312 -15.34 -10.76 23.67
N GLU A 313 -16.28 -11.18 22.84
CA GLU A 313 -16.20 -12.40 22.01
C GLU A 313 -15.24 -12.28 20.81
N PHE A 314 -14.74 -11.07 20.55
CA PHE A 314 -13.88 -10.74 19.42
C PHE A 314 -12.58 -10.10 19.91
N PRO A 315 -11.65 -10.89 20.48
CA PRO A 315 -10.30 -10.40 20.78
C PRO A 315 -9.55 -10.09 19.48
N LEU A 316 -8.62 -9.14 19.54
CA LEU A 316 -7.69 -8.85 18.46
C LEU A 316 -6.24 -9.05 18.93
N MET A 317 -5.36 -9.35 17.98
CA MET A 317 -3.92 -9.43 18.16
C MET A 317 -3.31 -8.14 17.63
N ALA A 318 -2.55 -7.43 18.46
CA ALA A 318 -1.87 -6.20 18.08
C ALA A 318 -0.37 -6.36 18.24
N SER A 319 0.38 -6.13 17.17
CA SER A 319 1.85 -6.08 17.19
C SER A 319 2.31 -4.70 16.72
N LEU A 320 3.30 -4.15 17.43
CA LEU A 320 3.92 -2.88 17.08
C LEU A 320 5.43 -3.07 16.96
N ALA A 321 5.99 -2.64 15.84
CA ALA A 321 7.42 -2.63 15.61
C ALA A 321 7.93 -1.21 15.36
N VAL A 322 9.16 -0.95 15.79
CA VAL A 322 9.86 0.28 15.44
C VAL A 322 10.36 0.15 14.00
N HIS A 323 9.91 1.04 13.13
CA HIS A 323 10.30 1.04 11.72
C HIS A 323 11.54 1.90 11.46
N LYS A 324 11.58 3.08 12.08
CA LYS A 324 12.69 4.03 11.93
C LYS A 324 13.02 4.70 13.26
N THR A 325 14.31 4.81 13.54
CA THR A 325 14.84 5.46 14.74
C THR A 325 15.91 6.46 14.32
N THR A 326 15.91 7.65 14.90
CA THR A 326 17.06 8.56 14.81
C THR A 326 18.22 7.97 15.61
N SER A 327 19.38 7.76 14.99
CA SER A 327 20.57 7.35 15.75
C SER A 327 21.02 8.50 16.65
N THR A 328 21.40 8.19 17.89
CA THR A 328 21.86 9.16 18.89
C THR A 328 23.09 9.97 18.41
N GLU A 329 23.81 9.50 17.39
CA GLU A 329 25.00 10.17 16.85
C GLU A 329 24.69 11.48 16.11
N GLU A 330 23.47 11.67 15.61
CA GLU A 330 23.05 12.93 14.96
C GLU A 330 22.64 14.02 15.96
N LEU A 331 22.31 13.65 17.20
CA LEU A 331 21.98 14.60 18.27
C LEU A 331 23.21 15.22 18.95
N ASN A 332 24.42 14.75 18.61
CA ASN A 332 25.68 15.21 19.19
C ASN A 332 26.47 16.19 18.30
N MET A 333 25.91 16.60 17.17
CA MET A 333 26.54 17.56 16.27
C MET A 333 25.88 18.94 16.37
N GLU A 334 26.04 19.60 17.51
CA GLU A 334 26.43 21.02 17.56
C GLU A 334 27.15 21.34 18.88
N PRO A 335 28.47 21.55 18.82
CA PRO A 335 29.03 22.75 19.44
C PRO A 335 29.50 23.68 18.32
N VAL A 336 28.75 24.76 18.09
CA VAL A 336 29.27 25.93 17.36
C VAL A 336 30.40 26.52 18.20
N MET A 337 31.64 26.14 17.86
CA MET A 337 32.87 26.76 18.36
C MET A 337 33.58 27.45 17.21
N THR A 338 33.33 28.75 17.03
CA THR A 338 34.27 29.73 16.48
C THR A 338 33.74 31.15 16.79
N GLY A 339 34.40 32.08 17.47
CA GLY A 339 35.69 32.12 18.14
C GLY A 339 35.90 33.49 18.82
N GLY A 340 36.69 33.51 19.90
CA GLY A 340 37.62 34.59 20.24
C GLY A 340 37.09 35.91 20.81
N ARG A 341 37.04 36.03 22.15
CA ARG A 341 37.71 37.13 22.86
C ARG A 341 37.94 36.78 24.33
N SER A 342 39.21 36.74 24.70
CA SER A 342 39.74 36.54 26.04
C SER A 342 39.33 37.66 26.99
N ILE A 343 38.61 37.34 28.07
CA ILE A 343 38.62 38.09 29.33
C ILE A 343 38.55 37.06 30.45
N GLY A 344 39.65 36.91 31.20
CA GLY A 344 39.73 35.98 32.32
C GLY A 344 38.94 36.47 33.52
N PHE A 345 38.46 35.56 34.35
CA PHE A 345 38.18 35.83 35.75
C PHE A 345 38.34 34.55 36.59
N GLN A 346 39.01 34.73 37.73
CA GLN A 346 39.50 33.73 38.68
C GLN A 346 38.41 32.81 39.23
N THR A 347 38.78 31.55 39.43
CA THR A 347 38.12 30.63 40.37
C THR A 347 38.40 31.07 41.81
N SER A 348 37.35 31.33 42.59
CA SER A 348 37.45 31.39 44.05
C SER A 348 36.53 30.34 44.67
N GLU A 349 37.13 29.26 45.17
CA GLU A 349 36.56 28.52 46.30
C GLU A 349 36.46 29.44 47.50
N SER A 350 35.34 29.43 48.24
CA SER A 350 35.37 29.49 49.70
C SER A 350 33.99 29.36 50.35
N LEU A 351 33.95 28.41 51.30
CA LEU A 351 33.32 28.50 52.62
C LEU A 351 31.80 28.72 52.73
N TRP A 352 31.11 27.62 53.04
CA TRP A 352 29.95 27.64 53.92
C TRP A 352 30.38 27.29 55.35
N MET A 353 30.34 28.25 56.26
CA MET A 353 30.09 27.99 57.68
C MET A 353 29.41 29.18 58.37
N GLN A 354 28.25 28.86 58.97
CA GLN A 354 27.64 29.37 60.21
C GLN A 354 26.83 30.68 60.25
N SER A 355 25.55 30.52 60.61
CA SER A 355 24.81 31.17 61.73
C SER A 355 23.31 30.84 61.51
N GLN A 356 22.54 30.25 62.41
CA GLN A 356 22.37 30.49 63.86
C GLN A 356 22.26 29.20 64.69
#